data_AF-A0A5J4QX29-F1
#
_entry.id   AF-A0A5J4QX29-F1
#
_cell.length_a   1.000
_cell.length_b   1.000
_cell.length_c   1.000
_cell.angle_alpha   90.00
_cell.angle_beta   90.00
_cell.angle_gamma   90.00
#
_symmetry.space_group_name_H-M   'P 1'
#
loop_
_entity.id
_entity.type
_entity.pdbx_description
1 polymer ?
#
loop_
_entity_poly.entity_id
_entity_poly.type
_entity_poly.pdbx_seq_one_letter_code
_entity_poly.pdbx_strand_id
1 'polypeptide(L)'
;MYECKHCGKRQSLRANTVMHGSHLPFRYWFIAIHLLTSTKKSFSAVELQRQLGHKRYEPIWRMLHKLRSLMGKRDELYILSGVMELDEGFFRRK
;
A
#
# COMPACT_ATOMS: atom_id res chain seq x y z
N MET A 1 -19.45 10.71 6.44
CA MET A 1 -18.97 11.95 5.79
C MET A 1 -18.84 12.97 6.89
N TYR A 2 -17.68 13.60 7.05
CA TYR A 2 -17.49 14.64 8.06
C TYR A 2 -17.76 16.00 7.40
N GLU A 3 -18.46 16.89 8.09
CA GLU A 3 -18.72 18.25 7.63
C GLU A 3 -18.15 19.23 8.66
N CYS A 4 -17.29 20.13 8.19
CA CYS A 4 -16.71 21.14 9.06
C CYS A 4 -17.77 22.18 9.45
N LYS A 5 -17.98 22.38 10.76
CA LYS A 5 -18.95 23.38 11.26
C LYS A 5 -18.56 24.84 10.94
N HIS A 6 -17.28 25.12 10.72
CA HIS A 6 -16.81 26.50 10.50
C HIS A 6 -16.87 26.91 9.03
N CYS A 7 -16.48 26.03 8.10
CA CYS A 7 -16.40 26.36 6.67
C CYS A 7 -17.38 25.60 5.78
N GLY A 8 -18.25 24.74 6.34
CA GLY A 8 -19.24 23.94 5.59
C GLY A 8 -18.64 22.88 4.66
N LYS A 9 -17.31 22.75 4.62
CA LYS A 9 -16.63 21.83 3.70
C LYS A 9 -16.84 20.39 4.15
N ARG A 10 -17.32 19.56 3.23
CA ARG A 10 -17.47 18.11 3.45
C ARG A 10 -16.20 17.37 3.10
N GLN A 11 -15.81 16.45 3.98
CA GLN A 11 -14.63 15.63 3.82
C GLN A 11 -14.94 14.17 4.10
N SER A 12 -14.44 13.29 3.23
CA SER A 12 -14.45 11.84 3.47
C SER A 12 -13.39 11.49 4.50
N LEU A 13 -13.61 10.44 5.31
CA LEU A 13 -12.55 9.88 6.16
C LEU A 13 -11.37 9.33 5.34
N ARG A 14 -11.57 9.07 4.04
CA ARG A 14 -10.52 8.70 3.08
C ARG A 14 -9.80 9.91 2.49
N ALA A 15 -10.26 11.13 2.77
CA ALA A 15 -9.70 12.32 2.16
C ALA A 15 -8.28 12.58 2.67
N ASN A 16 -7.38 12.96 1.76
CA ASN A 16 -5.98 13.24 2.07
C ASN A 16 -5.22 12.05 2.71
N THR A 17 -5.70 10.82 2.51
CA THR A 17 -4.98 9.61 2.91
C THR A 17 -4.63 8.76 1.67
N VAL A 18 -3.88 7.68 1.85
CA VAL A 18 -3.63 6.70 0.80
C VAL A 18 -4.92 6.17 0.16
N MET A 19 -6.01 6.16 0.93
CA MET A 19 -7.32 5.65 0.52
C MET A 19 -8.12 6.67 -0.29
N HIS A 20 -7.58 7.87 -0.55
CA HIS A 20 -8.28 8.92 -1.28
C HIS A 20 -8.74 8.46 -2.66
N GLY A 21 -9.99 8.78 -2.99
CA GLY A 21 -10.64 8.38 -4.24
C GLY A 21 -10.90 6.87 -4.37
N SER A 22 -10.61 6.05 -3.35
CA SER A 22 -10.89 4.62 -3.39
C SER A 22 -12.30 4.33 -2.88
N HIS A 23 -12.98 3.43 -3.57
CA HIS A 23 -14.28 2.87 -3.14
C HIS A 23 -14.13 1.55 -2.38
N LEU A 24 -12.89 1.04 -2.19
CA LEU A 24 -12.65 -0.19 -1.45
C LEU A 24 -13.02 -0.05 0.05
N PRO A 25 -13.50 -1.12 0.70
CA PRO A 25 -13.73 -1.13 2.15
C PRO A 25 -12.45 -0.82 2.94
N PHE A 26 -12.57 -0.11 4.07
CA PHE A 26 -11.43 0.18 4.95
C PHE A 26 -10.71 -1.08 5.44
N ARG A 27 -11.48 -2.14 5.72
CA ARG A 27 -10.95 -3.44 6.14
C ARG A 27 -9.93 -4.00 5.15
N TYR A 28 -10.12 -3.79 3.85
CA TYR A 28 -9.18 -4.27 2.83
C TYR A 28 -7.83 -3.55 2.93
N TRP A 29 -7.85 -2.24 3.19
CA TRP A 29 -6.64 -1.46 3.37
C TRP A 29 -5.86 -1.91 4.59
N PHE A 30 -6.53 -2.11 5.73
CA PHE A 30 -5.88 -2.58 6.95
C PHE A 30 -5.29 -3.99 6.80
N ILE A 31 -6.03 -4.92 6.19
CA ILE A 31 -5.50 -6.26 5.91
C ILE A 31 -4.32 -6.20 4.95
N ALA A 32 -4.41 -5.41 3.88
CA ALA A 32 -3.30 -5.26 2.92
C ALA A 32 -2.05 -4.66 3.57
N ILE A 33 -2.20 -3.62 4.40
CA ILE A 33 -1.09 -3.02 5.15
C ILE A 33 -0.47 -4.05 6.10
N HIS A 34 -1.29 -4.77 6.85
CA HIS A 34 -0.81 -5.81 7.76
C HIS A 34 -0.03 -6.90 7.02
N LEU A 35 -0.57 -7.43 5.92
CA LEU A 35 0.10 -8.42 5.10
C LEU A 35 1.45 -7.92 4.57
N LEU A 36 1.49 -6.71 3.98
CA LEU A 36 2.72 -6.14 3.42
C LEU A 36 3.81 -5.84 4.46
N THR A 37 3.43 -5.60 5.71
CA THR A 37 4.39 -5.25 6.78
C THR A 37 4.80 -6.45 7.63
N SER A 38 4.04 -7.55 7.60
CA SER A 38 4.28 -8.72 8.46
C SER A 38 5.21 -9.76 7.84
N THR A 39 5.61 -9.62 6.58
CA THR A 39 6.50 -10.57 5.90
C THR A 39 7.54 -9.85 5.06
N LYS A 40 8.75 -10.43 5.01
CA LYS A 40 9.82 -10.01 4.11
C LYS A 40 9.48 -10.28 2.63
N LYS A 41 8.55 -11.21 2.36
CA LYS A 41 8.18 -11.59 0.99
C LYS A 41 7.14 -10.64 0.41
N SER A 42 7.34 -10.24 -0.84
CA SER A 42 6.38 -9.41 -1.56
C SER A 42 5.11 -10.18 -1.95
N PHE A 43 3.93 -9.57 -1.79
CA PHE A 43 2.66 -10.13 -2.25
C PHE A 43 2.36 -9.78 -3.71
N SER A 44 1.91 -10.74 -4.51
CA SER A 44 1.33 -10.43 -5.82
C SER A 44 -0.07 -9.80 -5.64
N ALA A 45 -0.51 -9.00 -6.62
CA ALA A 45 -1.87 -8.43 -6.59
C ALA A 45 -2.94 -9.52 -6.64
N VAL A 46 -2.67 -10.63 -7.34
CA VAL A 46 -3.56 -11.79 -7.43
C VAL A 46 -3.66 -12.50 -6.08
N GLU A 47 -2.54 -12.69 -5.38
CA GLU A 47 -2.55 -13.29 -4.04
C GLU A 47 -3.34 -12.41 -3.07
N LEU A 48 -3.08 -11.11 -3.08
CA LEU A 48 -3.80 -10.16 -2.24
C LEU A 48 -5.31 -10.16 -2.56
N GLN A 49 -5.68 -10.26 -3.83
CA GLN A 49 -7.08 -10.38 -4.25
C GLN A 49 -7.73 -11.65 -3.68
N ARG A 50 -7.03 -12.78 -3.72
CA ARG A 50 -7.48 -14.06 -3.15
C ARG A 50 -7.70 -13.96 -1.64
N GLN A 51 -6.73 -13.41 -0.90
CA GLN A 51 -6.83 -13.22 0.55
C GLN A 51 -7.99 -12.30 0.96
N LEU A 52 -8.27 -11.27 0.15
CA LEU A 52 -9.35 -10.32 0.41
C LEU A 52 -10.72 -10.78 -0.12
N GLY A 53 -10.76 -11.83 -0.95
CA GLY A 53 -11.98 -12.30 -1.60
C GLY A 53 -12.62 -11.27 -2.55
N HIS A 54 -11.83 -10.37 -3.14
CA HIS A 54 -12.38 -9.32 -4.02
C HIS A 54 -12.60 -9.82 -5.44
N LYS A 55 -13.77 -9.51 -6.03
CA LYS A 55 -14.13 -10.01 -7.36
C LYS A 55 -13.26 -9.45 -8.50
N ARG A 56 -12.85 -8.19 -8.41
CA ARG A 56 -12.11 -7.50 -9.48
C ARG A 56 -10.64 -7.36 -9.14
N TYR A 57 -9.77 -7.63 -10.11
CA TYR A 57 -8.33 -7.50 -9.94
C TYR A 57 -7.88 -6.04 -9.83
N GLU A 58 -8.35 -5.19 -10.75
CA GLU A 58 -7.84 -3.84 -10.95
C GLU A 58 -7.88 -2.95 -9.69
N PRO A 59 -8.96 -2.92 -8.88
CA PRO A 59 -8.96 -2.15 -7.64
C PRO A 59 -7.89 -2.61 -6.64
N ILE A 60 -7.65 -3.91 -6.53
CA ILE A 60 -6.63 -4.48 -5.64
C ILE A 60 -5.24 -4.14 -6.14
N TRP A 61 -5.01 -4.24 -7.44
CA TRP A 61 -3.75 -3.84 -8.07
C TRP A 61 -3.45 -2.36 -7.81
N ARG A 62 -4.41 -1.46 -8.05
CA ARG A 62 -4.25 -0.02 -7.77
C ARG A 62 -3.97 0.25 -6.28
N MET A 63 -4.66 -0.45 -5.38
CA MET A 63 -4.43 -0.36 -3.93
C MET A 63 -3.01 -0.78 -3.55
N LEU A 64 -2.55 -1.94 -4.05
CA LEU A 64 -1.22 -2.48 -3.78
C LEU A 64 -0.12 -1.54 -4.28
N HIS A 65 -0.26 -0.98 -5.48
CA HIS A 65 0.72 -0.03 -6.02
C HIS A 65 0.80 1.26 -5.22
N LYS A 66 -0.34 1.80 -4.76
CA LYS A 66 -0.35 2.96 -3.86
C LYS A 66 0.41 2.67 -2.57
N LEU A 67 0.19 1.50 -1.96
CA LEU A 67 0.90 1.10 -0.73
C LEU A 67 2.41 0.96 -0.96
N ARG A 68 2.82 0.28 -2.03
CA ARG A 68 4.24 0.13 -2.38
C ARG A 68 4.94 1.45 -2.66
N SER A 69 4.28 2.35 -3.39
CA SER A 69 4.85 3.67 -3.65
C SER A 69 5.07 4.46 -2.36
N LEU A 70 4.17 4.35 -1.38
CA LEU A 70 4.34 4.99 -0.08
C LEU A 70 5.45 4.34 0.75
N MET A 71 5.57 3.02 0.72
CA MET A 71 6.67 2.30 1.37
C MET A 71 8.01 2.73 0.77
N GLY A 72 8.13 2.78 -0.56
CA GLY A 72 9.34 3.26 -1.24
C GLY A 72 9.72 4.69 -0.86
N LYS A 73 8.76 5.62 -0.85
CA LYS A 73 8.99 7.00 -0.37
C LYS A 73 9.45 7.07 1.09
N ARG A 74 9.00 6.12 1.93
CA ARG A 74 9.43 6.05 3.33
C ARG A 74 10.84 5.50 3.42
N ASP A 75 11.16 4.49 2.62
CA ASP A 75 12.48 3.85 2.58
C ASP A 75 13.55 4.80 2.02
N GLU A 76 13.22 5.65 1.04
CA GLU A 76 14.08 6.71 0.49
C GLU A 76 14.59 7.71 1.53
N LEU A 77 13.94 7.82 2.69
CA LEU A 77 14.38 8.68 3.78
C LEU A 77 15.53 8.08 4.60
N TYR A 78 15.82 6.79 4.43
CA TYR A 78 16.90 6.10 5.13
C TYR A 78 18.07 5.88 4.17
N ILE A 79 19.26 6.29 4.61
CA ILE A 79 20.50 5.97 3.91
C ILE A 79 21.09 4.73 4.57
N LEU A 80 21.24 3.65 3.81
CA LEU A 80 21.95 2.47 4.28
C LEU A 80 23.44 2.78 4.41
N SER A 81 24.04 2.45 5.55
CA SER A 81 25.46 2.73 5.86
C SER A 81 26.12 1.52 6.50
N GLY A 82 27.43 1.36 6.29
CA GLY A 82 28.21 0.22 6.81
C GLY A 82 28.31 -0.93 5.81
N VAL A 83 28.59 -2.12 6.32
CA VAL A 83 28.67 -3.33 5.49
C VAL A 83 27.25 -3.79 5.17
N MET A 84 26.91 -3.81 3.88
CA MET A 84 25.62 -4.29 3.38
C MET A 84 25.80 -5.66 2.73
N GLU A 85 24.98 -6.61 3.14
CA GLU A 85 24.88 -7.94 2.53
C GLU A 85 23.54 -8.06 1.80
N LEU A 86 23.57 -8.60 0.58
CA LEU A 86 22.40 -8.77 -0.28
C LEU A 86 22.13 -10.27 -0.42
N ASP A 87 21.14 -10.78 0.32
CA ASP A 87 20.81 -12.22 0.36
C ASP A 87 20.12 -12.74 -0.93
N GLU A 88 19.33 -11.91 -1.63
CA GLU A 88 18.47 -12.37 -2.74
C GLU A 88 18.63 -11.54 -4.03
N GLY A 89 19.86 -11.40 -4.54
CA GLY A 89 20.14 -10.69 -5.79
C GLY A 89 20.49 -11.62 -6.97
N PHE A 90 19.55 -11.93 -7.87
CA PHE A 90 19.88 -12.56 -9.16
C PHE A 90 20.16 -11.49 -10.22
N PHE A 91 21.44 -11.14 -10.40
CA PHE A 91 21.86 -10.22 -11.46
C PHE A 91 22.29 -11.02 -12.68
N ARG A 92 21.50 -10.97 -13.76
CA ARG A 92 21.94 -11.55 -15.04
C ARG A 92 23.03 -10.66 -15.62
N ARG A 93 24.25 -11.20 -15.67
CA ARG A 93 25.42 -10.56 -16.29
C ARG A 93 25.10 -10.30 -17.78
N LYS A 94 25.36 -9.08 -18.26
CA LYS A 94 25.37 -8.78 -19.71
C LYS A 94 26.61 -9.38 -20.35
#